data_AF-A0A7D6VEE0-F1
#
_entry.id   AF-A0A7D6VEE0-F1
#
_cell.length_a   1.000
_cell.length_b   1.000
_cell.length_c   1.000
_cell.angle_alpha   90.00
_cell.angle_beta   90.00
_cell.angle_gamma   90.00
#
_symmetry.space_group_name_H-M   'P 1'
#
loop_
_entity.id
_entity.type
_entity.pdbx_description
1 polymer ?
#
loop_
_entity_poly.entity_id
_entity_poly.type
_entity_poly.pdbx_seq_one_letter_code
_entity_poly.pdbx_strand_id
1 'polypeptide(L)'
;MDHTWISGNSIVVVAAADRVATYGLDWEQAVRLLPSIDTPDLHGWLRAHGDTNVLVVPGDGCPAALRALPHREICIPALEFALFATVLSARPPRPCAPVIAAGPAA
;
A
#
# COMPACT_ATOMS: atom_id res chain seq x y z
N MET A 1 12.34 -8.05 -27.12
CA MET A 1 12.06 -8.14 -25.67
C MET A 1 10.87 -7.25 -25.44
N ASP A 2 9.67 -7.84 -25.47
CA ASP A 2 8.42 -7.12 -25.27
C ASP A 2 8.26 -6.88 -23.77
N HIS A 3 8.46 -5.64 -23.34
CA HIS A 3 8.14 -5.22 -22.00
C HIS A 3 6.63 -5.09 -21.95
N THR A 4 5.93 -6.22 -21.77
CA THR A 4 4.49 -6.27 -21.55
C THR A 4 4.23 -5.59 -20.22
N TRP A 5 4.12 -4.26 -20.24
CA TRP A 5 3.49 -3.49 -19.18
C TRP A 5 2.03 -3.93 -19.17
N ILE A 6 1.76 -5.02 -18.46
CA ILE A 6 0.40 -5.39 -18.11
C ILE A 6 -0.11 -4.19 -17.30
N SER A 7 -1.12 -3.50 -17.81
CA SER A 7 -1.73 -2.31 -17.21
C SER A 7 -2.36 -2.53 -15.82
N GLY A 8 -2.00 -3.61 -15.12
CA GLY A 8 -2.42 -3.92 -13.75
C GLY A 8 -1.26 -4.21 -12.80
N ASN A 9 0.01 -3.98 -13.19
CA ASN A 9 1.18 -4.18 -12.32
C ASN A 9 1.71 -2.85 -11.75
N SER A 10 0.82 -1.90 -11.45
CA SER A 10 1.19 -0.66 -10.78
C SER A 10 0.89 -0.72 -9.29
N ILE A 11 1.68 0.01 -8.52
CA ILE A 11 1.45 0.27 -7.10
C ILE A 11 1.36 1.77 -6.88
N VAL A 12 0.69 2.17 -5.81
CA VAL A 12 0.69 3.55 -5.31
C VAL A 12 1.43 3.59 -4.00
N VAL A 13 2.46 4.40 -3.93
CA VAL A 13 3.21 4.73 -2.71
C VAL A 13 2.64 6.03 -2.16
N VAL A 14 2.09 5.99 -0.96
CA VAL A 14 1.41 7.12 -0.31
C VAL A 14 2.23 7.57 0.89
N ALA A 15 2.63 8.84 0.91
CA ALA A 15 3.27 9.46 2.06
C ALA A 15 2.20 10.12 2.93
N ALA A 16 2.24 9.87 4.24
CA ALA A 16 1.31 10.39 5.25
C ALA A 16 -0.08 9.72 5.30
N ALA A 17 -0.16 8.42 4.99
CA ALA A 17 -1.35 7.65 5.30
C ALA A 17 -1.37 7.31 6.80
N ASP A 18 -2.13 8.06 7.61
CA ASP A 18 -2.50 7.60 8.96
C ASP A 18 -3.03 6.17 8.82
N ARG A 19 -2.57 5.25 9.67
CA ARG A 19 -2.44 3.80 9.44
C ARG A 19 -3.70 3.12 8.89
N VAL A 20 -4.04 3.33 7.62
CA VAL A 20 -5.07 2.59 6.90
C VAL A 20 -4.43 1.30 6.40
N ALA A 21 -3.90 0.52 7.34
CA ALA A 21 -3.23 -0.76 7.12
C ALA A 21 -4.18 -1.83 6.54
N THR A 22 -5.43 -1.48 6.25
CA THR A 22 -6.40 -2.37 5.62
C THR A 22 -6.19 -2.46 4.10
N TYR A 23 -5.62 -1.44 3.46
CA TYR A 23 -5.53 -1.38 1.99
C TYR A 23 -4.13 -1.68 1.42
N GLY A 24 -3.10 -1.74 2.27
CA GLY A 24 -1.72 -1.82 1.82
C GLY A 24 -0.75 -2.38 2.85
N LEU A 25 0.52 -2.40 2.44
CA LEU A 25 1.67 -2.76 3.26
C LEU A 25 2.42 -1.51 3.69
N ASP A 26 3.02 -1.54 4.87
CA ASP A 26 4.02 -0.54 5.23
C ASP A 26 5.26 -0.63 4.32
N TRP A 27 6.06 0.43 4.33
CA TRP A 27 7.25 0.52 3.49
C TRP A 27 8.24 -0.63 3.71
N GLU A 28 8.52 -1.02 4.95
CA GLU A 28 9.49 -2.08 5.24
C GLU A 28 9.03 -3.44 4.71
N GLN A 29 7.73 -3.73 4.79
CA GLN A 29 7.15 -4.93 4.19
C GLN A 29 7.14 -4.85 2.66
N ALA A 30 6.81 -3.69 2.10
CA ALA A 30 6.72 -3.48 0.67
C ALA A 30 8.08 -3.68 -0.02
N VAL A 31 9.15 -3.05 0.46
CA VAL A 31 10.48 -3.15 -0.18
C VAL A 31 11.07 -4.57 -0.16
N ARG A 32 10.64 -5.43 0.77
CA ARG A 32 11.02 -6.86 0.78
C ARG A 32 10.42 -7.64 -0.38
N LEU A 33 9.24 -7.24 -0.83
CA LEU A 33 8.49 -7.89 -1.92
C LEU A 33 8.73 -7.18 -3.25
N LEU A 34 9.05 -5.89 -3.19
CA LEU A 34 9.16 -4.96 -4.29
C LEU A 34 10.56 -4.31 -4.30
N PRO A 35 11.63 -5.05 -4.56
CA PRO A 35 12.98 -4.46 -4.59
C PRO A 35 13.11 -3.36 -5.66
N SER A 36 12.27 -3.36 -6.70
CA SER A 36 12.29 -2.34 -7.75
C SER A 36 11.91 -0.93 -7.27
N ILE A 37 11.24 -0.79 -6.12
CA ILE A 37 10.90 0.53 -5.57
C ILE A 37 11.91 1.04 -4.54
N ASP A 38 12.85 0.21 -4.08
CA ASP A 38 13.88 0.60 -3.12
C ASP A 38 15.00 1.41 -3.79
N THR A 39 14.66 2.64 -4.19
CA THR A 39 15.52 3.52 -4.98
C THR A 39 15.81 4.83 -4.26
N PRO A 40 17.01 5.42 -4.42
CA PRO A 40 17.36 6.67 -3.74
C PRO A 40 16.45 7.84 -4.12
N ASP A 41 15.91 7.87 -5.34
CA ASP A 41 14.92 8.88 -5.77
C ASP A 41 13.65 8.80 -4.93
N LEU A 42 13.12 7.59 -4.75
CA LEU A 42 11.88 7.40 -3.98
C LEU A 42 12.09 7.70 -2.50
N HIS A 43 13.23 7.29 -1.93
CA HIS A 43 13.63 7.68 -0.58
C HIS A 43 13.76 9.21 -0.41
N GLY A 44 14.32 9.90 -1.40
CA GLY A 44 14.40 11.36 -1.41
C GLY A 44 13.01 12.01 -1.40
N TRP A 45 12.09 11.47 -2.21
CA TRP A 45 10.71 11.92 -2.23
C TRP A 45 9.98 11.65 -0.90
N LEU A 46 10.16 10.48 -0.29
CA LEU A 46 9.57 10.14 1.02
C LEU A 46 10.03 11.07 2.14
N ARG A 47 11.34 11.36 2.20
CA ARG A 47 11.92 12.32 3.17
C ARG A 47 11.32 13.71 3.02
N ALA A 48 11.13 14.18 1.79
CA ALA A 48 10.53 15.49 1.52
C ALA A 48 9.07 15.58 2.00
N HIS A 49 8.38 14.45 2.13
CA HIS A 49 6.99 14.36 2.58
C HIS A 49 6.83 13.80 4.01
N GLY A 50 7.93 13.76 4.76
CA GLY A 50 7.89 13.55 6.21
C GLY A 50 7.84 12.10 6.68
N ASP A 51 8.35 11.14 5.91
CA ASP A 51 8.82 9.75 6.22
C ASP A 51 8.04 8.84 7.20
N THR A 52 7.02 9.34 7.89
CA THR A 52 6.62 8.77 9.19
C THR A 52 5.50 7.73 9.03
N ASN A 53 4.80 7.70 7.91
CA ASN A 53 3.80 6.68 7.59
C ASN A 53 3.64 6.53 6.08
N VAL A 54 4.40 5.59 5.52
CA VAL A 54 4.38 5.27 4.10
C VAL A 54 3.57 4.00 3.90
N LEU A 55 2.59 4.06 3.00
CA LEU A 55 1.71 2.95 2.67
C LEU A 55 1.83 2.62 1.18
N VAL A 56 2.01 1.35 0.87
CA VAL A 56 2.08 0.84 -0.50
C VAL A 56 0.84 0.01 -0.78
N VAL A 57 0.06 0.44 -1.77
CA VAL A 57 -1.21 -0.18 -2.17
C VAL A 57 -1.16 -0.58 -3.64
N PRO A 58 -1.95 -1.57 -4.09
CA PRO A 58 -2.08 -1.85 -5.52
C PRO A 58 -2.71 -0.63 -6.23
N GLY A 59 -2.23 -0.35 -7.44
CA GLY A 59 -2.75 0.73 -8.30
C GLY A 59 -4.24 0.56 -8.57
N ASP A 60 -4.59 -0.65 -8.97
CA ASP A 60 -5.96 -1.12 -9.08
C ASP A 60 -6.53 -1.33 -7.67
N GLY A 61 -7.54 -0.52 -7.31
CA GLY A 61 -8.18 -0.57 -6.00
C GLY A 61 -7.66 0.42 -4.97
N CYS A 62 -6.71 1.31 -5.32
CA CYS A 62 -6.32 2.41 -4.45
C CYS A 62 -7.51 3.36 -4.17
N PRO A 63 -7.96 3.50 -2.91
CA PRO A 63 -9.08 4.37 -2.54
C PRO A 63 -8.82 5.85 -2.91
N ALA A 64 -9.87 6.56 -3.31
CA ALA A 64 -9.79 7.98 -3.64
C ALA A 64 -9.23 8.83 -2.47
N ALA A 65 -9.53 8.45 -1.23
CA ALA A 65 -9.00 9.10 -0.04
C ALA A 65 -7.46 9.01 0.06
N LEU A 66 -6.87 7.89 -0.37
CA LEU A 66 -5.41 7.74 -0.40
C LEU A 66 -4.79 8.49 -1.59
N ARG A 67 -5.48 8.57 -2.73
CA ARG A 67 -5.05 9.40 -3.86
C ARG A 67 -5.09 10.91 -3.57
N ALA A 68 -5.86 11.35 -2.57
CA ALA A 68 -5.86 12.74 -2.13
C ALA A 68 -4.62 13.12 -1.32
N LEU A 69 -3.88 12.13 -0.80
CA LEU A 69 -2.62 12.33 -0.09
C LEU A 69 -1.44 12.42 -1.10
N PRO A 70 -0.27 12.96 -0.69
CA PRO A 70 0.93 12.90 -1.51
C PRO A 70 1.26 11.46 -1.88
N HIS A 71 1.24 11.16 -3.19
CA HIS A 71 1.45 9.80 -3.67
C HIS A 71 2.27 9.75 -4.97
N ARG A 72 2.83 8.58 -5.25
CA ARG A 72 3.45 8.23 -6.54
C ARG A 72 2.92 6.90 -7.02
N GLU A 73 2.51 6.85 -8.29
CA GLU A 73 2.17 5.59 -8.96
C GLU A 73 3.39 5.07 -9.73
N ILE A 74 3.72 3.80 -9.53
CA ILE A 74 4.94 3.17 -10.03
C ILE A 74 4.59 1.82 -10.65
N CYS A 75 5.01 1.61 -11.89
CA CYS A 75 4.94 0.30 -12.54
C CYS A 75 6.08 -0.58 -12.03
N ILE A 76 5.75 -1.81 -11.67
CA ILE A 76 6.71 -2.79 -11.15
C ILE A 76 6.70 -4.09 -11.98
N PRO A 77 7.74 -4.92 -11.87
CA PRO A 77 7.75 -6.22 -12.54
C PRO A 77 6.57 -7.09 -12.11
N ALA A 78 6.01 -7.86 -13.06
CA ALA A 78 4.84 -8.70 -12.83
C ALA A 78 5.02 -9.71 -11.68
N LEU A 79 6.22 -10.27 -11.53
CA LEU A 79 6.55 -11.22 -10.46
C LEU A 79 6.51 -10.54 -9.08
N GLU A 80 7.09 -9.34 -8.95
CA GLU A 80 7.06 -8.57 -7.70
C GLU A 80 5.62 -8.20 -7.34
N PHE A 81 4.83 -7.76 -8.32
CA PHE A 81 3.41 -7.46 -8.12
C PHE A 81 2.62 -8.69 -7.64
N ALA A 82 2.86 -9.87 -8.24
CA ALA A 82 2.17 -11.10 -7.84
C ALA A 82 2.49 -11.52 -6.40
N LEU A 83 3.75 -11.39 -5.95
CA LEU A 83 4.16 -11.64 -4.57
C LEU A 83 3.47 -10.67 -3.61
N PHE A 84 3.48 -9.38 -3.95
CA PHE A 84 2.82 -8.33 -3.19
C PHE A 84 1.30 -8.56 -3.07
N ALA A 85 0.62 -8.84 -4.18
CA ALA A 85 -0.82 -9.11 -4.21
C ALA A 85 -1.20 -10.37 -3.43
N THR A 86 -0.34 -11.40 -3.44
CA THR A 86 -0.55 -12.62 -2.66
C THR A 86 -0.52 -12.33 -1.16
N VAL A 87 0.45 -11.55 -0.69
CA VAL A 87 0.55 -11.17 0.73
C VAL A 87 -0.63 -10.31 1.17
N LEU A 88 -1.07 -9.38 0.33
CA LEU A 88 -2.29 -8.59 0.61
C LEU A 88 -3.53 -9.47 0.69
N SER A 89 -3.67 -10.44 -0.22
CA SER A 89 -4.83 -11.35 -0.28
C SER A 89 -4.87 -12.34 0.88
N ALA A 90 -3.71 -12.72 1.42
CA ALA A 90 -3.60 -13.60 2.59
C ALA A 90 -3.93 -12.90 3.92
N ARG A 91 -4.08 -11.57 3.92
CA ARG A 91 -4.36 -10.81 5.12
C ARG A 91 -5.83 -11.01 5.51
N PRO A 92 -6.12 -11.52 6.73
CA PRO A 92 -7.50 -11.65 7.17
C PRO A 92 -8.14 -10.25 7.20
N PRO A 93 -9.40 -10.10 6.74
CA PRO A 93 -10.14 -8.87 7.01
C PRO A 93 -10.11 -8.68 8.52
N ARG A 94 -9.59 -7.52 8.98
CA ARG A 94 -9.63 -7.23 10.41
C ARG A 94 -11.08 -7.37 10.84
N PRO A 95 -11.41 -8.24 11.82
CA PRO A 95 -12.75 -8.24 12.35
C PRO A 95 -13.02 -6.82 12.82
N CYS A 96 -14.04 -6.18 12.24
CA CYS A 96 -14.64 -5.00 12.84
C CYS A 96 -14.88 -5.40 14.30
N ALA A 97 -14.14 -4.82 15.24
CA ALA A 97 -14.45 -5.03 16.64
C ALA A 97 -15.94 -4.71 16.78
N PRO A 98 -16.80 -5.62 17.26
CA PRO A 98 -18.16 -5.26 17.53
C PRO A 98 -18.07 -4.12 18.54
N VAL A 99 -18.58 -2.94 18.17
CA VAL A 99 -18.90 -1.92 19.15
C VAL A 99 -19.85 -2.61 20.11
N ILE A 100 -19.34 -2.99 21.29
CA ILE A 100 -20.16 -3.65 22.29
C ILE A 100 -21.15 -2.57 22.71
N ALA A 101 -22.36 -2.64 22.16
CA ALA A 101 -23.50 -1.90 22.65
C ALA A 101 -23.75 -2.41 24.07
N ALA A 102 -23.11 -1.77 25.05
CA ALA A 102 -23.46 -1.89 26.44
C ALA A 102 -24.87 -1.30 26.61
N GLY A 103 -25.88 -2.14 26.37
CA GLY A 103 -27.24 -1.85 26.79
C GLY A 103 -27.28 -1.83 28.32
N PRO A 104 -27.93 -0.84 28.96
CA PRO A 104 -28.05 -0.82 30.41
C PRO A 104 -29.00 -1.95 30.83
N ALA A 105 -28.53 -2.79 31.76
CA ALA A 105 -29.41 -3.71 32.48
C ALA A 105 -30.34 -2.88 33.38
N ALA A 106 -31.65 -3.09 33.20
CA ALA A 106 -32.70 -2.69 34.14
C ALA A 106 -33.29 -3.96 34.76
#